data_AF-A0A6N7ZNY4-F1
#
_entry.id   AF-A0A6N7ZNY4-F1
#
_cell.length_a   1.000
_cell.length_b   1.000
_cell.length_c   1.000
_cell.angle_alpha   90.00
_cell.angle_beta   90.00
_cell.angle_gamma   90.00
#
_symmetry.space_group_name_H-M   'P 1'
#
loop_
_entity.id
_entity.type
_entity.pdbx_description
1 polymer ?
#
loop_
_entity_poly.entity_id
_entity_poly.type
_entity_poly.pdbx_seq_one_letter_code
_entity_poly.pdbx_strand_id
1 'polypeptide(L)'
;MGHKTTSIETAGSVTLASSTRGVYLVNGTVELTRDGVKAGPDSFPGWEAIQAEAITGGFKVLWKNAAGEYGEWITNAAGEYLSSASLENFVDVETFYNVDLNGDGTIGHKTTSIET
;
A
#
# COMPACT_ATOMS: atom_id res chain seq x y z
N MET A 1 -28.38 -7.37 -2.15
CA MET A 1 -27.35 -7.05 -3.15
C MET A 1 -26.03 -6.96 -2.41
N GLY A 2 -25.10 -7.87 -2.69
CA GLY A 2 -23.80 -7.92 -2.01
C GLY A 2 -22.88 -6.82 -2.52
N HIS A 3 -21.95 -6.41 -1.67
CA HIS A 3 -20.93 -5.46 -2.02
C HIS A 3 -19.85 -6.14 -2.91
N LYS A 4 -19.36 -5.44 -3.95
CA LYS A 4 -18.32 -5.94 -4.88
C LYS A 4 -16.95 -5.35 -4.56
N THR A 5 -15.94 -6.22 -4.54
CA THR A 5 -14.53 -5.88 -4.44
C THR A 5 -13.82 -5.93 -5.80
N THR A 6 -12.80 -5.09 -5.96
CA THR A 6 -11.86 -5.09 -7.09
C THR A 6 -10.46 -5.26 -6.51
N SER A 7 -9.76 -6.34 -6.87
CA SER A 7 -8.38 -6.56 -6.42
C SER A 7 -7.45 -5.48 -6.97
N ILE A 8 -6.55 -5.00 -6.12
CA ILE A 8 -5.50 -4.02 -6.46
C ILE A 8 -4.15 -4.74 -6.46
N GLU A 9 -3.89 -5.49 -5.40
CA GLU A 9 -2.63 -6.16 -5.16
C GLU A 9 -2.93 -7.53 -4.54
N THR A 10 -2.15 -8.54 -4.94
CA THR A 10 -2.33 -9.95 -4.54
C THR A 10 -1.00 -10.67 -4.28
N ALA A 11 0.09 -9.92 -4.23
CA ALA A 11 1.41 -10.40 -3.91
C ALA A 11 1.61 -10.45 -2.37
N GLY A 12 2.77 -10.89 -1.91
CA GLY A 12 3.12 -10.75 -0.50
C GLY A 12 2.25 -11.51 0.50
N SER A 13 2.12 -10.94 1.70
CA SER A 13 1.56 -11.58 2.89
C SER A 13 0.07 -11.32 3.09
N VAL A 14 -0.48 -10.30 2.43
CA VAL A 14 -1.88 -9.90 2.48
C VAL A 14 -2.34 -9.50 1.08
N THR A 15 -3.64 -9.28 0.90
CA THR A 15 -4.17 -8.72 -0.35
C THR A 15 -4.75 -7.34 -0.11
N LEU A 16 -4.61 -6.43 -1.07
CA LEU A 16 -5.30 -5.15 -1.09
C LEU A 16 -6.38 -5.12 -2.18
N ALA A 17 -7.57 -4.64 -1.83
CA ALA A 17 -8.67 -4.45 -2.75
C ALA A 17 -9.44 -3.15 -2.48
N SER A 18 -10.08 -2.59 -3.50
CA SER A 18 -11.11 -1.58 -3.31
C SER A 18 -12.49 -2.21 -3.33
N SER A 19 -13.46 -1.42 -2.89
CA SER A 19 -14.80 -1.87 -2.63
C SER A 19 -15.78 -0.81 -3.14
N THR A 20 -16.85 -1.22 -3.84
CA THR A 20 -18.07 -0.40 -4.12
C THR A 20 -18.72 0.29 -2.90
N ARG A 21 -18.22 0.12 -1.67
CA ARG A 21 -18.59 0.91 -0.48
C ARG A 21 -17.65 2.10 -0.24
N GLY A 22 -16.77 2.40 -1.20
CA GLY A 22 -15.81 3.52 -1.12
C GLY A 22 -14.72 3.31 -0.06
N VAL A 23 -14.22 2.08 0.08
CA VAL A 23 -13.21 1.73 1.10
C VAL A 23 -12.17 0.77 0.53
N TYR A 24 -10.95 0.83 1.04
CA TYR A 24 -9.92 -0.17 0.81
C TYR A 24 -10.05 -1.30 1.84
N LEU A 25 -9.78 -2.52 1.40
CA LEU A 25 -9.86 -3.73 2.19
C LEU A 25 -8.52 -4.45 2.16
N VAL A 26 -7.96 -4.72 3.32
CA VAL A 26 -6.85 -5.68 3.48
C VAL A 26 -7.45 -7.06 3.75
N ASN A 27 -6.96 -8.09 3.06
CA ASN A 27 -7.48 -9.47 3.11
C ASN A 27 -8.99 -9.56 2.86
N GLY A 28 -9.50 -8.65 2.00
CA GLY A 28 -10.91 -8.57 1.62
C GLY A 28 -11.89 -8.24 2.75
N THR A 29 -11.44 -8.03 3.97
CA THR A 29 -12.31 -7.93 5.16
C THR A 29 -11.94 -6.78 6.10
N VAL A 30 -10.66 -6.44 6.22
CA VAL A 30 -10.22 -5.35 7.11
C VAL A 30 -10.33 -4.02 6.38
N GLU A 31 -11.27 -3.17 6.81
CA GLU A 31 -11.48 -1.85 6.23
C GLU A 31 -10.38 -0.88 6.69
N LEU A 32 -9.73 -0.20 5.76
CA LEU A 32 -8.83 0.90 6.11
C LEU A 32 -9.65 2.12 6.58
N THR A 33 -9.27 2.69 7.71
CA THR A 33 -9.94 3.87 8.28
C THR A 33 -8.94 4.90 8.78
N ARG A 34 -9.35 6.16 8.78
CA ARG A 34 -8.63 7.28 9.37
C ARG A 34 -9.62 8.17 10.11
N ASP A 35 -9.36 8.44 11.38
CA ASP A 35 -10.23 9.23 12.25
C ASP A 35 -11.69 8.70 12.29
N GLY A 36 -11.85 7.38 12.25
CA GLY A 36 -13.16 6.70 12.21
C GLY A 36 -13.90 6.76 10.87
N VAL A 37 -13.29 7.35 9.84
CA VAL A 37 -13.85 7.46 8.48
C VAL A 37 -13.15 6.47 7.56
N LYS A 38 -13.91 5.89 6.63
CA LYS A 38 -13.39 4.96 5.61
C LYS A 38 -12.38 5.64 4.71
N ALA A 39 -11.23 4.99 4.54
CA ALA A 39 -10.23 5.34 3.55
C ALA A 39 -10.43 4.47 2.30
N GLY A 40 -10.70 5.10 1.18
CA GLY A 40 -10.93 4.48 -0.13
C GLY A 40 -10.34 5.33 -1.26
N PRO A 41 -10.57 4.93 -2.53
CA PRO A 41 -10.01 5.60 -3.70
C PRO A 41 -10.28 7.11 -3.79
N ASP A 42 -11.42 7.57 -3.28
CA ASP A 42 -11.83 8.97 -3.34
C ASP A 42 -11.59 9.74 -2.03
N SER A 43 -10.95 9.13 -1.03
CA SER A 43 -10.81 9.73 0.31
C SER A 43 -9.75 10.84 0.37
N PHE A 44 -8.71 10.76 -0.45
CA PHE A 44 -7.57 11.69 -0.42
C PHE A 44 -7.23 12.13 -1.84
N PRO A 45 -7.30 13.44 -2.15
CA PRO A 45 -7.05 13.93 -3.51
C PRO A 45 -5.70 13.47 -4.08
N GLY A 46 -5.76 12.72 -5.17
CA GLY A 46 -4.60 12.25 -5.92
C GLY A 46 -3.83 11.10 -5.29
N TRP A 47 -4.21 10.61 -4.11
CA TRP A 47 -3.54 9.51 -3.42
C TRP A 47 -4.32 8.21 -3.59
N GLU A 48 -3.63 7.15 -4.01
CA GLU A 48 -4.19 5.81 -4.11
C GLU A 48 -3.35 4.83 -3.29
N ALA A 49 -4.00 3.94 -2.56
CA ALA A 49 -3.33 2.80 -1.93
C ALA A 49 -3.02 1.75 -3.01
N ILE A 50 -1.75 1.35 -3.11
CA ILE A 50 -1.27 0.47 -4.19
C ILE A 50 -0.76 -0.88 -3.69
N GLN A 51 -0.16 -0.94 -2.49
CA GLN A 51 0.33 -2.18 -1.88
C GLN A 51 -0.01 -2.23 -0.40
N ALA A 52 -0.11 -3.41 0.19
CA ALA A 52 -0.21 -3.59 1.63
C ALA A 52 0.55 -4.84 2.07
N GLU A 53 1.21 -4.79 3.24
CA GLU A 53 1.86 -5.94 3.85
C GLU A 53 1.59 -5.98 5.35
N ALA A 54 1.58 -7.19 5.91
CA ALA A 54 1.49 -7.38 7.35
C ALA A 54 2.78 -6.92 8.05
N ILE A 55 2.61 -6.27 9.19
CA ILE A 55 3.67 -5.97 10.16
C ILE A 55 3.23 -6.46 11.55
N THR A 56 4.13 -6.45 12.52
CA THR A 56 3.77 -6.78 13.90
C THR A 56 2.70 -5.82 14.41
N GLY A 57 1.49 -6.33 14.66
CA GLY A 57 0.38 -5.58 15.23
C GLY A 57 -0.50 -4.82 14.23
N GLY A 58 -0.26 -4.94 12.93
CA GLY A 58 -1.08 -4.27 11.92
C GLY A 58 -0.58 -4.40 10.50
N PHE A 59 -0.78 -3.34 9.71
CA PHE A 59 -0.38 -3.32 8.31
C PHE A 59 0.42 -2.08 7.98
N LYS A 60 1.29 -2.23 6.99
CA LYS A 60 1.94 -1.13 6.31
C LYS A 60 1.33 -1.03 4.92
N VAL A 61 0.84 0.14 4.55
CA VAL A 61 0.13 0.35 3.28
C VAL A 61 0.88 1.40 2.48
N LEU A 62 1.30 1.06 1.27
CA LEU A 62 1.97 1.98 0.36
C LEU A 62 0.93 2.78 -0.41
N TRP A 63 1.13 4.09 -0.42
CA TRP A 63 0.31 5.04 -1.16
C TRP A 63 1.17 5.74 -2.21
N LYS A 64 0.57 5.98 -3.38
CA LYS A 64 1.16 6.73 -4.48
C LYS A 64 0.31 7.95 -4.78
N ASN A 65 0.94 9.10 -4.91
CA ASN A 65 0.29 10.31 -5.39
C ASN A 65 0.45 10.45 -6.91
N ALA A 66 -0.55 11.01 -7.58
CA ALA A 66 -0.49 11.37 -9.00
C ALA A 66 0.66 12.34 -9.34
N ALA A 67 1.15 13.11 -8.37
CA ALA A 67 2.33 13.98 -8.50
C ALA A 67 3.67 13.23 -8.48
N GLY A 68 3.66 11.91 -8.27
CA GLY A 68 4.86 11.07 -8.22
C GLY A 68 5.44 10.85 -6.82
N GLU A 69 4.80 11.41 -5.79
CA GLU A 69 5.17 11.20 -4.39
C GLU A 69 4.69 9.82 -3.89
N TYR A 70 5.43 9.26 -2.93
CA TYR A 70 5.04 8.04 -2.24
C TYR A 70 5.03 8.27 -0.74
N GLY A 71 4.16 7.54 -0.05
CA GLY A 71 4.08 7.55 1.40
C GLY A 71 3.57 6.23 1.93
N GLU A 72 3.89 5.94 3.18
CA GLU A 72 3.44 4.73 3.86
C GLU A 72 2.50 5.11 4.99
N TRP A 73 1.40 4.39 5.11
CA TRP A 73 0.60 4.37 6.33
C TRP A 73 1.01 3.20 7.21
N ILE A 74 1.01 3.45 8.52
CA ILE A 74 1.00 2.41 9.55
C ILE A 74 -0.40 2.34 10.10
N THR A 75 -0.95 1.13 10.15
CA THR A 75 -2.24 0.85 10.77
C THR A 75 -2.10 -0.16 11.89
N ASN A 76 -3.12 -0.27 12.74
CA ASN A 76 -3.26 -1.42 13.63
C ASN A 76 -3.91 -2.63 12.89
N ALA A 77 -4.06 -3.76 13.57
CA ALA A 77 -4.65 -4.98 13.01
C ALA A 77 -6.13 -4.84 12.59
N ALA A 78 -6.83 -3.79 13.05
CA ALA A 78 -8.19 -3.48 12.62
C ALA A 78 -8.24 -2.56 11.38
N GLY A 79 -7.07 -2.17 10.83
CA GLY A 79 -6.99 -1.26 9.67
C GLY A 79 -7.12 0.22 10.03
N GLU A 80 -7.09 0.56 11.32
CA GLU A 80 -7.16 1.95 11.77
C GLU A 80 -5.80 2.62 11.63
N TYR A 81 -5.78 3.76 10.95
CA TYR A 81 -4.60 4.61 10.76
C TYR A 81 -3.99 5.04 12.10
N LEU A 82 -2.67 4.86 12.22
CA LEU A 82 -1.89 5.30 13.38
C LEU A 82 -0.93 6.44 13.00
N SER A 83 -0.21 6.29 11.89
CA SER A 83 0.77 7.26 11.43
C SER A 83 1.06 7.15 9.94
N SER A 84 1.76 8.13 9.39
CA SER A 84 2.29 8.09 8.03
C SER A 84 3.68 8.69 7.94
N ALA A 85 4.45 8.25 6.94
CA ALA A 85 5.70 8.87 6.54
C ALA A 85 5.76 9.03 5.02
N SER A 86 6.34 10.12 4.54
CA SER A 86 6.73 10.26 3.13
C SER A 86 7.98 9.42 2.85
N LEU A 87 8.07 8.88 1.64
CA LEU A 87 9.27 8.18 1.18
C LEU A 87 10.14 9.12 0.35
N GLU A 88 11.43 9.23 0.70
CA GLU A 88 12.40 9.97 -0.10
C GLU A 88 12.75 9.20 -1.38
N ASN A 89 12.87 7.87 -1.28
CA ASN A 89 13.11 6.97 -2.40
C ASN A 89 12.21 5.74 -2.30
N PHE A 90 11.24 5.62 -3.21
CA PHE A 90 10.29 4.50 -3.21
C PHE A 90 10.93 3.17 -3.60
N VAL A 91 12.13 3.18 -4.20
CA VAL A 91 12.91 1.95 -4.47
C VAL A 91 13.32 1.24 -3.16
N ASP A 92 13.47 1.99 -2.06
CA ASP A 92 13.86 1.44 -0.75
C ASP A 92 12.82 0.45 -0.19
N VAL A 93 11.56 0.53 -0.63
CA VAL A 93 10.47 -0.31 -0.12
C VAL A 93 10.07 -1.44 -1.06
N GLU A 94 10.64 -1.51 -2.27
CA GLU A 94 10.33 -2.55 -3.25
C GLU A 94 10.52 -3.96 -2.69
N THR A 95 11.62 -4.20 -1.96
CA THR A 95 11.87 -5.50 -1.31
C THR A 95 10.84 -5.84 -0.25
N PHE A 96 10.33 -4.85 0.48
CA PHE A 96 9.33 -5.07 1.52
C PHE A 96 7.98 -5.47 0.92
N TYR A 97 7.55 -4.80 -0.16
CA TYR A 97 6.30 -5.09 -0.87
C TYR A 97 6.44 -6.13 -1.99
N ASN A 98 7.65 -6.67 -2.18
CA ASN A 98 8.01 -7.62 -3.23
C ASN A 98 7.48 -7.24 -4.62
N VAL A 99 7.70 -5.99 -5.02
CA VAL A 99 7.25 -5.42 -6.29
C VAL A 99 8.32 -4.50 -6.87
N ASP A 100 8.45 -4.53 -8.20
CA ASP A 100 9.23 -3.57 -8.97
C ASP A 100 8.35 -2.34 -9.25
N LEU A 101 8.55 -1.26 -8.49
CA LEU A 101 7.74 -0.05 -8.57
C LEU A 101 8.22 0.88 -9.69
N ASN A 102 9.51 0.85 -10.01
CA ASN A 102 10.11 1.72 -11.02
C ASN A 102 10.09 1.11 -12.44
N GLY A 103 9.81 -0.19 -12.55
CA GLY A 103 9.70 -0.93 -13.80
C GLY A 103 11.05 -1.26 -14.45
N ASP A 104 12.15 -1.28 -13.70
CA ASP A 104 13.50 -1.54 -14.23
C ASP A 104 13.84 -3.04 -14.38
N GLY A 105 12.94 -3.91 -13.93
CA GLY A 105 13.08 -5.36 -13.95
C GLY A 105 13.72 -5.96 -12.69
N THR A 106 13.99 -5.15 -11.67
CA THR A 106 14.62 -5.54 -10.39
C THR A 106 13.71 -5.17 -9.22
N ILE A 107 13.74 -5.97 -8.14
CA ILE A 107 13.14 -5.60 -6.87
C ILE A 107 14.25 -5.05 -5.96
N GLY A 108 14.14 -3.77 -5.61
CA GLY A 108 15.13 -3.05 -4.81
C GLY A 108 16.27 -2.49 -5.66
N HIS A 109 17.32 -2.00 -4.98
CA HIS A 109 18.41 -1.31 -5.65
C HIS A 109 19.23 -2.23 -6.55
N LYS A 110 19.49 -1.78 -7.77
CA LYS A 110 20.43 -2.42 -8.68
C LYS A 110 21.88 -2.23 -8.20
N THR A 111 22.47 -3.28 -7.65
CA THR A 111 23.91 -3.30 -7.40
C THR A 111 24.66 -3.59 -8.70
N THR A 112 25.62 -2.75 -9.07
CA THR A 112 26.57 -3.06 -10.15
C THR A 112 27.89 -3.46 -9.48
N SER A 113 28.33 -4.70 -9.66
CA SER A 113 29.66 -5.12 -9.21
C SER A 113 30.73 -4.33 -9.96
N ILE A 114 31.67 -3.73 -9.23
CA ILE A 114 32.72 -2.87 -9.78
C ILE A 114 34.03 -3.65 -9.98
N GLU A 115 34.16 -4.86 -9.44
CA GLU A 115 35.41 -5.64 -9.47
C GLU A 115 35.28 -6.90 -10.34
N THR A 116 36.33 -7.18 -11.11
CA THR A 116 36.58 -8.40 -11.90
C THR A 116 37.99 -8.88 -11.61
#